data_AF-A0A1Z9E316-F1
#
_entry.id   AF-A0A1Z9E316-F1
#
_cell.length_a   1.000
_cell.length_b   1.000
_cell.length_c   1.000
_cell.angle_alpha   90.00
_cell.angle_beta   90.00
_cell.angle_gamma   90.00
#
_symmetry.space_group_name_H-M   'P 1'
#
loop_
_entity.id
_entity.type
_entity.pdbx_description
1 polymer ?
#
loop_
_entity_poly.entity_id
_entity_poly.type
_entity_poly.pdbx_seq_one_letter_code
_entity_poly.pdbx_strand_id
1 'polypeptide(L)'
;MGLFDRFKKRVKQPSTEEEITVDANSPEAAFAIAERQKNLLKINDNIQKEENQNNFTSQDEWDNMDHEPIQNPFLSNKSSKERKKLQRAKKIKTAFNANPAPKIHNPMRTTTGRELIKLDGSIFKLDFSEEQVQRGGRVIKGGPALEEILEELEEDLLSADIGHNSVSELIN
;
A
#
# COMPACT_ATOMS: atom_id res chain seq x y z
N MET A 1 7.07 14.42 17.91
CA MET A 1 6.97 14.84 16.49
C MET A 1 8.12 14.17 15.78
N GLY A 2 7.90 13.48 14.67
CA GLY A 2 8.99 12.79 13.96
C GLY A 2 10.05 13.79 13.44
N LEU A 3 11.23 13.31 13.08
CA LEU A 3 12.31 14.12 12.48
C LEU A 3 11.77 15.02 11.34
N PHE A 4 11.04 14.40 10.41
CA PHE A 4 10.48 15.09 9.25
C PHE A 4 9.35 16.08 9.60
N ASP A 5 8.69 15.92 10.76
CA ASP A 5 7.70 16.89 11.22
C ASP A 5 8.36 18.16 11.75
N ARG A 6 9.56 18.05 12.36
CA ARG A 6 10.37 19.19 12.78
C ARG A 6 10.83 19.99 11.56
N PHE A 7 11.34 19.29 10.53
CA PHE A 7 11.70 19.88 9.24
C PHE A 7 10.52 20.64 8.60
N LYS A 8 9.37 19.98 8.44
CA LYS A 8 8.17 20.62 7.87
C LYS A 8 7.72 21.84 8.66
N LYS A 9 7.90 21.83 9.98
CA LYS A 9 7.56 22.96 10.83
C LYS A 9 8.55 24.12 10.64
N ARG A 10 9.85 23.83 10.53
CA ARG A 10 10.90 24.85 10.27
C ARG A 10 10.78 25.45 8.88
N VAL A 11 10.58 24.64 7.85
CA VAL A 11 10.41 25.10 6.47
C VAL A 11 9.16 25.95 6.30
N LYS A 12 8.13 25.76 7.14
CA LYS A 12 6.91 26.58 7.11
C LYS A 12 7.02 27.89 7.89
N GLN A 13 8.18 28.20 8.46
CA GLN A 13 8.38 29.48 9.15
C GLN A 13 8.57 30.57 8.09
N PRO A 14 7.83 31.69 8.16
CA PRO A 14 7.80 32.67 7.08
C PRO A 14 9.18 33.30 6.78
N SER A 15 10.06 33.39 7.78
CA SER A 15 11.44 33.87 7.60
C SER A 15 12.30 32.91 6.78
N THR A 16 12.18 31.60 7.05
CA THR A 16 12.98 30.56 6.38
C THR A 16 12.38 30.16 5.04
N GLU A 17 11.06 30.30 4.85
CA GLU A 17 10.37 30.02 3.59
C GLU A 17 10.96 30.82 2.43
N GLU A 18 11.22 32.12 2.61
CA GLU A 18 11.78 32.98 1.56
C GLU A 18 13.27 32.71 1.30
N GLU A 19 14.00 32.26 2.32
CA GLU A 19 15.43 31.93 2.22
C GLU A 19 15.66 30.58 1.54
N ILE A 20 14.75 29.62 1.76
CA ILE A 20 14.89 28.23 1.29
C ILE A 20 14.17 28.01 -0.05
N THR A 21 13.13 28.80 -0.37
CA THR A 21 12.30 28.57 -1.55
C THR A 21 12.27 29.75 -2.52
N VAL A 22 12.36 29.45 -3.82
CA VAL A 22 12.43 30.42 -4.92
C VAL A 22 11.44 30.06 -6.01
N ASP A 23 11.01 31.03 -6.82
CA ASP A 23 10.12 30.76 -7.96
C ASP A 23 10.78 29.84 -9.01
N ALA A 24 9.97 28.99 -9.66
CA ALA A 24 10.46 27.97 -10.61
C ALA A 24 11.17 28.55 -11.85
N ASN A 25 10.85 29.79 -12.23
CA ASN A 25 11.45 30.45 -13.39
C ASN A 25 12.77 31.19 -13.06
N SER A 26 13.21 31.16 -11.80
CA SER A 26 14.45 31.81 -11.36
C SER A 26 15.70 31.01 -11.80
N PRO A 27 16.84 31.67 -12.09
CA PRO A 27 18.09 30.97 -12.41
C PRO A 27 18.58 30.05 -11.29
N GLU A 28 18.33 30.40 -10.02
CA GLU A 28 18.69 29.56 -8.86
C GLU A 28 17.88 28.25 -8.84
N ALA A 29 16.61 28.30 -9.27
CA ALA A 29 15.76 27.12 -9.35
C ALA A 29 16.25 26.15 -10.44
N ALA A 30 16.69 26.67 -11.60
CA ALA A 30 17.27 25.86 -12.66
C ALA A 30 18.56 25.14 -12.19
N PHE A 31 19.40 25.83 -11.42
CA PHE A 31 20.60 25.23 -10.83
C PHE A 31 20.25 24.09 -9.85
N ALA A 32 19.30 24.33 -8.94
CA ALA A 32 18.85 23.33 -7.97
C ALA A 32 18.26 22.08 -8.64
N ILE A 33 17.50 22.26 -9.74
CA ILE A 33 16.96 21.16 -10.54
C ILE A 33 18.09 20.35 -11.19
N ALA A 34 19.09 21.01 -11.77
CA ALA A 34 20.23 20.36 -12.40
C ALA A 34 21.09 19.59 -11.38
N GLU A 35 21.30 20.15 -10.19
CA GLU A 35 22.00 19.48 -9.09
C GLU A 35 21.23 18.24 -8.61
N ARG A 36 19.91 18.36 -8.42
CA ARG A 36 19.03 17.23 -8.09
C ARG A 36 19.16 16.10 -9.10
N GLN A 37 19.13 16.40 -10.40
CA GLN A 37 19.28 15.40 -11.46
C GLN A 37 20.62 14.68 -11.36
N LYS A 38 21.73 15.40 -11.11
CA LYS A 38 23.05 14.80 -10.90
C LYS A 38 23.08 13.87 -9.68
N ASN A 39 22.45 14.26 -8.58
CA ASN A 39 22.42 13.46 -7.35
C ASN A 39 21.57 12.19 -7.52
N LEU A 40 20.45 12.26 -8.25
CA LEU A 40 19.63 11.09 -8.57
C LEU A 40 20.40 10.04 -9.37
N LEU A 41 21.20 10.46 -10.36
CA LEU A 41 22.04 9.55 -11.15
C LEU A 41 23.02 8.77 -10.25
N LYS A 42 23.69 9.47 -9.31
CA LYS A 42 24.62 8.83 -8.35
C LYS A 42 23.95 7.80 -7.45
N ILE A 43 22.70 8.04 -7.04
CA ILE A 43 21.95 7.14 -6.16
C ILE A 43 21.57 5.86 -6.93
N ASN A 44 21.05 6.01 -8.15
CA ASN A 44 20.66 4.86 -8.98
C ASN A 44 21.85 3.94 -9.28
N ASP A 45 23.03 4.51 -9.56
CA ASP A 45 24.27 3.74 -9.76
C ASP A 45 24.68 2.93 -8.51
N ASN A 46 24.25 3.34 -7.32
CA ASN A 46 24.53 2.64 -6.07
C ASN A 46 23.52 1.52 -5.80
N ILE A 47 22.23 1.77 -6.02
CA ILE A 47 21.15 0.78 -5.82
C ILE A 47 21.33 -0.44 -6.73
N GLN A 48 21.72 -0.22 -8.00
CA GLN A 48 21.97 -1.32 -8.95
C GLN A 48 23.10 -2.27 -8.50
N LYS A 49 23.98 -1.85 -7.58
CA LYS A 49 25.01 -2.73 -7.00
C LYS A 49 24.45 -3.64 -5.92
N GLU A 50 23.42 -3.22 -5.20
CA GLU A 50 22.84 -3.93 -4.04
C GLU A 50 21.82 -5.00 -4.47
N GLU A 51 21.03 -4.74 -5.52
CA GLU A 51 19.96 -5.64 -5.99
C GLU A 51 20.46 -6.97 -6.57
N ASN A 52 21.70 -7.04 -7.03
CA ASN A 52 22.28 -8.28 -7.59
C ASN A 52 22.47 -9.42 -6.55
N GLN A 53 22.12 -9.22 -5.27
CA GLN A 53 22.39 -10.17 -4.18
C GLN A 53 21.18 -11.01 -3.72
N ASN A 54 19.93 -10.67 -4.11
CA ASN A 54 18.74 -11.24 -3.48
C ASN A 54 17.74 -11.86 -4.48
N ASN A 55 17.87 -13.16 -4.79
CA ASN A 55 16.85 -13.93 -5.52
C ASN A 55 16.45 -15.19 -4.72
N PHE A 56 15.21 -15.24 -4.22
CA PHE A 56 14.55 -16.47 -3.75
C PHE A 56 13.14 -16.58 -4.36
N THR A 57 12.84 -17.74 -4.95
CA THR A 57 11.55 -18.10 -5.59
C THR A 57 10.67 -18.90 -4.63
N SER A 58 9.35 -18.65 -4.62
CA SER A 58 8.36 -19.44 -3.86
C SER A 58 7.32 -20.03 -4.81
N GLN A 59 7.06 -21.34 -4.73
CA GLN A 59 6.12 -22.08 -5.59
C GLN A 59 4.68 -22.07 -5.04
N ASP A 60 3.73 -21.86 -5.95
CA ASP A 60 2.27 -21.87 -5.77
C ASP A 60 1.71 -23.29 -5.62
N GLU A 61 1.14 -23.59 -4.44
CA GLU A 61 0.43 -24.86 -4.13
C GLU A 61 -1.11 -24.71 -4.12
N TRP A 62 -1.65 -23.60 -4.64
CA TRP A 62 -3.07 -23.25 -4.47
C TRP A 62 -3.99 -23.57 -5.67
N ASP A 63 -3.46 -24.15 -6.74
CA ASP A 63 -4.19 -24.34 -8.02
C ASP A 63 -5.06 -25.61 -8.11
N ASN A 64 -5.13 -26.45 -7.07
CA ASN A 64 -5.81 -27.75 -7.15
C ASN A 64 -7.08 -27.82 -6.28
N MET A 65 -8.23 -27.37 -6.79
CA MET A 65 -9.55 -27.78 -6.25
C MET A 65 -10.58 -27.89 -7.39
N ASP A 66 -11.03 -29.13 -7.66
CA ASP A 66 -11.87 -29.51 -8.80
C ASP A 66 -13.26 -28.84 -8.86
N HIS A 67 -13.68 -28.54 -10.10
CA HIS A 67 -14.96 -27.95 -10.48
C HIS A 67 -16.01 -29.02 -10.83
N GLU A 68 -17.10 -29.14 -10.05
CA GLU A 68 -18.32 -29.82 -10.51
C GLU A 68 -19.50 -28.84 -10.74
N PRO A 69 -20.22 -28.94 -11.86
CA PRO A 69 -21.21 -27.95 -12.28
C PRO A 69 -22.57 -28.12 -11.56
N ILE A 70 -23.05 -27.03 -10.97
CA ILE A 70 -24.34 -26.95 -10.25
C ILE A 70 -25.48 -26.74 -11.26
N GLN A 71 -26.52 -27.57 -11.21
CA GLN A 71 -27.64 -27.53 -12.16
C GLN A 71 -28.69 -26.44 -11.85
N ASN A 72 -29.27 -25.87 -12.92
CA ASN A 72 -30.05 -24.63 -12.90
C ASN A 72 -31.48 -24.79 -12.29
N PRO A 73 -31.83 -24.04 -11.24
CA PRO A 73 -33.08 -24.21 -10.47
C PRO A 73 -34.36 -23.67 -11.14
N PHE A 74 -34.25 -22.99 -12.29
CA PHE A 74 -35.38 -22.33 -12.95
C PHE A 74 -36.12 -23.19 -14.00
N LEU A 75 -35.63 -24.41 -14.28
CA LEU A 75 -36.22 -25.29 -15.30
C LEU A 75 -37.57 -25.93 -14.90
N SER A 76 -38.02 -25.78 -13.64
CA SER A 76 -39.29 -26.36 -13.21
C SER A 76 -40.44 -25.34 -13.22
N ASN A 77 -41.39 -25.50 -14.15
CA ASN A 77 -42.57 -24.66 -14.35
C ASN A 77 -43.73 -24.93 -13.35
N LYS A 78 -43.41 -25.36 -12.12
CA LYS A 78 -44.44 -25.75 -11.14
C LYS A 78 -45.14 -24.54 -10.53
N SER A 79 -46.47 -24.61 -10.42
CA SER A 79 -47.29 -23.56 -9.82
C SER A 79 -46.89 -23.27 -8.37
N SER A 80 -47.01 -22.02 -7.94
CA SER A 80 -46.58 -21.53 -6.62
C SER A 80 -47.14 -22.38 -5.46
N LYS A 81 -48.39 -22.85 -5.58
CA LYS A 81 -49.04 -23.72 -4.58
C LYS A 81 -48.41 -25.12 -4.52
N GLU A 82 -48.06 -25.71 -5.65
CA GLU A 82 -47.43 -27.03 -5.72
C GLU A 82 -45.99 -27.01 -5.23
N ARG A 83 -45.25 -25.95 -5.59
CA ARG A 83 -43.91 -25.69 -5.05
C ARG A 83 -43.94 -25.63 -3.53
N LYS A 84 -44.93 -24.96 -2.95
CA LYS A 84 -45.07 -24.85 -1.48
C LYS A 84 -45.38 -26.20 -0.82
N LYS A 85 -46.24 -27.03 -1.43
CA LYS A 85 -46.53 -28.39 -0.93
C LYS A 85 -45.30 -29.29 -1.00
N LEU A 86 -44.58 -29.28 -2.12
CA LEU A 86 -43.35 -30.08 -2.29
C LEU A 86 -42.22 -29.63 -1.35
N GLN A 87 -42.05 -28.33 -1.14
CA GLN A 87 -41.10 -27.81 -0.14
C GLN A 87 -41.46 -28.26 1.27
N ARG A 88 -42.75 -28.25 1.63
CA ARG A 88 -43.21 -28.70 2.96
C ARG A 88 -42.96 -30.20 3.15
N ALA A 89 -43.27 -31.03 2.14
CA ALA A 89 -42.99 -32.46 2.16
C ALA A 89 -41.48 -32.76 2.22
N LYS A 90 -40.66 -32.05 1.44
CA LYS A 90 -39.19 -32.15 1.51
C LYS A 90 -38.66 -31.79 2.88
N LYS A 91 -39.13 -30.69 3.48
CA LYS A 91 -38.73 -30.27 4.84
C LYS A 91 -39.06 -31.31 5.91
N ILE A 92 -40.22 -31.95 5.83
CA ILE A 92 -40.61 -33.02 6.75
C ILE A 92 -39.67 -34.23 6.59
N LYS A 93 -39.37 -34.63 5.35
CA LYS A 93 -38.45 -35.74 5.06
C LYS A 93 -37.01 -35.44 5.47
N THR A 94 -36.52 -34.22 5.27
CA THR A 94 -35.18 -33.81 5.70
C THR A 94 -35.08 -33.69 7.21
N ALA A 95 -36.14 -33.22 7.90
CA ALA A 95 -36.16 -33.14 9.35
C ALA A 95 -36.17 -34.52 10.02
N PHE A 96 -36.77 -35.52 9.38
CA PHE A 96 -36.73 -36.91 9.85
C PHE A 96 -35.35 -37.56 9.68
N ASN A 97 -34.57 -37.13 8.69
CA ASN A 97 -33.27 -37.74 8.34
C ASN A 97 -32.03 -36.90 8.76
N ALA A 98 -32.20 -35.76 9.44
CA ALA A 98 -31.10 -34.85 9.74
C ALA A 98 -30.47 -35.11 11.11
N ASN A 99 -29.26 -35.65 11.14
CA ASN A 99 -28.34 -35.45 12.26
C ASN A 99 -27.80 -34.00 12.22
N PRO A 100 -27.76 -33.28 13.36
CA PRO A 100 -27.40 -31.87 13.38
C PRO A 100 -25.87 -31.69 13.24
N ALA A 101 -25.39 -31.50 12.01
CA ALA A 101 -24.05 -30.98 11.79
C ALA A 101 -24.01 -29.45 12.05
N PRO A 102 -22.90 -28.92 12.58
CA PRO A 102 -22.78 -27.49 12.87
C PRO A 102 -22.88 -26.66 11.59
N LYS A 103 -23.64 -25.56 11.65
CA LYS A 103 -23.82 -24.65 10.52
C LYS A 103 -22.51 -23.90 10.27
N ILE A 104 -21.83 -24.24 9.18
CA ILE A 104 -20.65 -23.52 8.71
C ILE A 104 -21.12 -22.19 8.14
N HIS A 105 -20.71 -21.08 8.74
CA HIS A 105 -21.03 -19.74 8.25
C HIS A 105 -20.04 -19.35 7.16
N ASN A 106 -20.54 -19.01 5.97
CA ASN A 106 -19.70 -18.57 4.87
C ASN A 106 -19.14 -17.17 5.19
N PRO A 107 -17.80 -17.01 5.33
CA PRO A 107 -17.20 -15.73 5.71
C PRO A 107 -17.37 -14.63 4.64
N MET A 108 -17.71 -15.00 3.39
CA MET A 108 -17.93 -14.07 2.27
C MET A 108 -19.36 -13.55 2.16
N ARG A 109 -20.22 -13.83 3.15
CA ARG A 109 -21.63 -13.45 3.13
C ARG A 109 -21.92 -12.42 4.21
N THR A 110 -22.30 -11.22 3.79
CA THR A 110 -22.65 -10.13 4.71
C THR A 110 -23.95 -10.43 5.46
N THR A 111 -24.14 -9.80 6.62
CA THR A 111 -25.36 -9.93 7.45
C THR A 111 -26.63 -9.47 6.75
N THR A 112 -26.51 -8.64 5.70
CA THR A 112 -27.62 -8.19 4.85
C THR A 112 -27.92 -9.14 3.68
N GLY A 113 -27.19 -10.26 3.58
CA GLY A 113 -27.40 -11.30 2.59
C GLY A 113 -26.71 -11.07 1.24
N ARG A 114 -25.89 -10.01 1.11
CA ARG A 114 -25.08 -9.76 -0.08
C ARG A 114 -23.75 -10.52 -0.01
N GLU A 115 -23.32 -11.06 -1.14
CA GLU A 115 -22.04 -11.74 -1.28
C GLU A 115 -20.95 -10.72 -1.61
N LEU A 116 -19.80 -10.81 -0.93
CA LEU A 116 -18.66 -9.97 -1.23
C LEU A 116 -18.05 -10.42 -2.56
N ILE A 117 -17.95 -9.48 -3.51
CA ILE A 117 -17.26 -9.70 -4.78
C ILE A 117 -15.78 -9.45 -4.49
N LYS A 118 -14.92 -10.41 -4.83
CA LYS A 118 -13.46 -10.19 -4.82
C LYS A 118 -13.18 -9.18 -5.93
N LEU A 119 -12.71 -7.99 -5.56
CA LEU A 119 -12.08 -7.11 -6.52
C LEU A 119 -10.76 -7.77 -6.87
N ASP A 120 -10.63 -8.23 -8.12
CA ASP A 120 -9.33 -8.52 -8.70
C ASP A 120 -8.59 -7.19 -8.65
N GLY A 121 -7.79 -7.00 -7.59
CA GLY A 121 -7.06 -5.77 -7.36
C GLY A 121 -6.18 -5.60 -8.58
N SER A 122 -6.60 -4.75 -9.52
CA SER A 122 -5.69 -4.25 -10.54
C SER A 122 -4.58 -3.59 -9.74
N ILE A 123 -3.46 -4.29 -9.63
CA ILE A 123 -2.25 -3.76 -9.05
C ILE A 123 -1.90 -2.62 -9.99
N PHE A 124 -2.37 -1.41 -9.66
CA PHE A 124 -1.97 -0.21 -10.35
C PHE A 124 -0.48 -0.08 -10.05
N LYS A 125 0.35 -0.62 -10.94
CA LYS A 125 1.78 -0.36 -10.98
C LYS A 125 1.92 1.07 -11.48
N LEU A 126 1.77 2.01 -10.55
CA LEU A 126 2.09 3.41 -10.78
C LEU A 126 3.61 3.52 -10.70
N ASP A 127 4.22 3.62 -11.87
CA ASP A 127 5.66 3.80 -11.99
C ASP A 127 6.00 5.28 -11.83
N PHE A 128 6.30 5.70 -10.61
CA PHE A 128 6.70 7.08 -10.29
C PHE A 128 8.17 7.36 -10.61
N SER A 129 8.90 6.40 -11.18
CA SER A 129 10.34 6.53 -11.44
C SER A 129 10.66 7.65 -12.43
N GLU A 130 9.78 7.88 -13.41
CA GLU A 130 10.01 8.86 -14.48
C GLU A 130 9.04 10.04 -14.44
N GLU A 131 7.98 9.99 -13.63
CA GLU A 131 6.93 11.00 -13.65
C GLU A 131 7.37 12.28 -12.92
N GLN A 132 7.93 13.22 -13.68
CA GLN A 132 8.07 14.61 -13.26
C GLN A 132 6.67 15.23 -13.21
N VAL A 133 5.99 15.11 -12.06
CA VAL A 133 4.79 15.91 -11.81
C VAL A 133 5.21 17.36 -11.84
N GLN A 134 4.65 18.14 -12.77
CA GLN A 134 4.71 19.59 -12.80
C GLN A 134 3.94 20.12 -11.59
N ARG A 135 4.48 19.96 -10.37
CA ARG A 135 4.00 20.68 -9.21
C ARG A 135 4.38 22.13 -9.44
N GLY A 136 3.47 22.89 -10.03
CA GLY A 136 3.61 24.33 -10.15
C GLY A 136 3.83 24.95 -8.77
N GLY A 137 4.82 25.81 -8.64
CA GLY A 137 5.12 26.50 -7.39
C GLY A 137 6.59 26.88 -7.22
N ARG A 138 6.99 27.04 -5.95
CA ARG A 138 8.35 27.38 -5.53
C ARG A 138 9.24 26.13 -5.45
N VAL A 139 10.48 26.27 -5.89
CA VAL A 139 11.57 25.28 -5.84
C VAL A 139 12.42 25.54 -4.59
N ILE A 140 12.81 24.47 -3.89
CA ILE A 140 13.78 24.55 -2.79
C ILE A 140 15.15 24.81 -3.42
N LYS A 141 15.76 25.95 -3.11
CA LYS A 141 17.12 26.26 -3.55
C LYS A 141 18.13 25.74 -2.55
N GLY A 142 19.34 25.44 -3.04
CA GLY A 142 20.50 25.26 -2.18
C GLY A 142 20.85 26.57 -1.49
N GLY A 143 21.20 26.52 -0.21
CA GLY A 143 21.54 27.71 0.57
C GLY A 143 21.92 27.38 2.01
N PRO A 144 22.51 28.34 2.75
CA PRO A 144 23.01 28.12 4.10
C PRO A 144 21.91 27.72 5.09
N ALA A 145 20.71 28.31 4.95
CA ALA A 145 19.56 27.97 5.79
C ALA A 145 19.07 26.52 5.56
N LEU A 146 19.21 25.99 4.33
CA LEU A 146 18.87 24.60 4.05
C LEU A 146 19.95 23.67 4.62
N GLU A 147 21.22 24.04 4.47
CA GLU A 147 22.36 23.25 4.95
C GLU A 147 22.35 23.08 6.47
N GLU A 148 22.09 24.15 7.22
CA GLU A 148 21.96 24.10 8.68
C GLU A 148 20.87 23.11 9.13
N ILE A 149 19.76 23.07 8.41
CA ILE A 149 18.66 22.15 8.70
C ILE A 149 19.06 20.70 8.36
N LEU A 150 19.84 20.50 7.28
CA LEU A 150 20.31 19.16 6.91
C LEU A 150 21.34 18.64 7.91
N GLU A 151 22.23 19.50 8.42
CA GLU A 151 23.21 19.17 9.46
C GLU A 151 22.52 18.76 10.77
N GLU A 152 21.51 19.51 11.22
CA GLU A 152 20.71 19.14 12.40
C GLU A 152 20.02 17.78 12.22
N LEU A 153 19.52 17.48 11.01
CA LEU A 153 18.89 16.19 10.72
C LEU A 153 19.90 15.04 10.71
N GLU A 154 21.13 15.30 10.25
CA GLU A 154 22.21 14.32 10.30
C GLU A 154 22.58 13.98 11.74
N GLU A 155 22.74 14.98 12.61
CA GLU A 155 23.01 14.77 14.03
C GLU A 155 21.90 13.95 14.72
N ASP A 156 20.63 14.29 14.44
CA ASP A 156 19.47 13.59 14.97
C ASP A 156 19.41 12.12 14.50
N LEU A 157 19.72 11.84 13.22
CA LEU A 157 19.79 10.47 12.68
C LEU A 157 20.97 9.68 13.26
N LEU A 158 22.14 10.29 13.35
CA LEU A 158 23.33 9.68 13.94
C LEU A 158 23.07 9.30 15.40
N SER A 159 22.41 10.19 16.16
CA SER A 159 22.00 9.92 17.52
C SER A 159 21.03 8.73 17.62
N ALA A 160 20.06 8.65 16.70
CA ALA A 160 19.09 7.55 16.66
C ALA A 160 19.75 6.19 16.37
N ASP A 161 20.66 6.14 15.39
CA ASP A 161 21.38 4.90 15.04
C ASP A 161 22.38 4.49 16.12
N ILE A 162 23.10 5.43 16.74
CA ILE A 162 23.97 5.12 17.90
C ILE A 162 23.13 4.55 19.05
N GLY A 163 21.97 5.16 19.34
CA GLY A 163 21.06 4.66 20.37
C GLY A 163 20.54 3.25 20.08
N HIS A 164 20.18 2.97 18.83
CA HIS A 164 19.77 1.62 18.41
C HIS A 164 20.92 0.61 18.56
N ASN A 165 22.12 0.96 18.09
CA ASN A 165 23.29 0.09 18.15
C ASN A 165 23.67 -0.27 19.60
N SER A 166 23.74 0.72 20.50
CA SER A 166 24.07 0.46 21.91
C SER A 166 23.03 -0.39 22.64
N VAL A 167 21.74 -0.18 22.37
CA VAL A 167 20.67 -1.02 22.93
C VAL A 167 20.72 -2.43 22.35
N SER A 168 20.97 -2.56 21.05
CA SER A 168 21.10 -3.88 20.40
C SER A 168 22.30 -4.68 20.92
N GLU A 169 23.42 -4.01 21.25
CA GLU A 169 24.60 -4.64 21.85
C GLU A 169 24.33 -5.10 23.29
N LEU A 170 23.50 -4.39 24.06
CA LEU A 170 23.10 -4.79 25.41
C LEU A 170 22.06 -5.92 25.43
N ILE A 171 21.27 -6.05 24.37
CA ILE A 171 20.25 -7.11 24.22
C ILE A 171 20.89 -8.43 23.77
N ASN A 172 22.04 -8.38 23.09
CA ASN A 172 22.84 -9.53 22.68
C ASN A 172 23.80 -10.00 23.79
#